data_AF-R7MDE2-F1
#
_entry.id   AF-R7MDE2-F1
#
_cell.length_a   1.000
_cell.length_b   1.000
_cell.length_c   1.000
_cell.angle_alpha   90.00
_cell.angle_beta   90.00
_cell.angle_gamma   90.00
#
_symmetry.space_group_name_H-M   'P 1'
#
loop_
_entity.id
_entity.type
_entity.pdbx_description
1 polymer ?
#
loop_
_entity_poly.entity_id
_entity_poly.type
_entity_poly.pdbx_seq_one_letter_code
_entity_poly.pdbx_strand_id
1 'polypeptide(L)' 'METQVFKLPKSLKKDARYTFCPGCDHGVAVRLVAEVLDEMGLTENTIAATSIGCSVTIWLFCYNL' A
#
# COMPACT_ATOMS: atom_id res chain seq x y z
N MET A 1 23.90 10.32 13.63
CA MET A 1 22.71 9.46 13.80
C MET A 1 21.94 9.54 12.50
N GLU A 2 21.74 8.41 11.85
CA GLU A 2 21.11 8.35 10.52
C GLU A 2 19.59 8.27 10.72
N THR A 3 18.83 9.19 10.12
CA THR A 3 17.36 9.19 10.21
C THR A 3 16.79 8.36 9.07
N GLN A 4 16.02 7.32 9.40
CA GLN A 4 15.26 6.55 8.41
C GLN A 4 14.13 7.43 7.85
N VAL A 5 14.30 7.94 6.63
CA VAL A 5 13.31 8.82 5.97
C VAL A 5 12.28 8.07 5.13
N PHE A 6 12.55 6.80 4.78
CA PHE A 6 11.67 6.00 3.96
C PHE A 6 11.82 4.52 4.28
N LYS A 7 10.69 3.81 4.31
CA LYS A 7 10.63 2.35 4.42
C LYS A 7 9.37 1.88 3.69
N LEU A 8 9.47 0.78 2.96
CA LEU A 8 8.29 0.14 2.38
C LEU A 8 7.42 -0.47 3.51
N PRO A 9 6.12 -0.20 3.55
CA PRO A 9 5.18 -0.86 4.45
C PRO A 9 5.27 -2.38 4.35
N LYS A 10 5.16 -3.07 5.48
CA LYS A 10 5.06 -4.53 5.56
C LYS A 10 3.80 -5.03 4.88
N SER A 11 2.73 -4.24 4.93
CA SER A 11 1.47 -4.51 4.23
C SER A 11 1.58 -4.44 2.69
N LEU A 12 2.73 -4.01 2.13
CA LEU A 12 2.98 -3.97 0.69
C LEU A 12 4.02 -5.01 0.25
N LYS A 13 3.70 -5.70 -0.85
CA LYS A 13 4.59 -6.66 -1.52
C LYS A 13 5.80 -5.94 -2.09
N LYS A 14 6.99 -6.36 -1.64
CA LYS A 14 8.27 -5.81 -2.09
C LYS A 14 8.51 -5.96 -3.59
N ASP A 15 8.06 -7.09 -4.16
CA ASP A 15 8.34 -7.46 -5.55
C ASP A 15 7.08 -7.41 -6.44
N ALA A 16 6.04 -6.70 -6.01
CA ALA A 16 4.83 -6.56 -6.82
C ALA A 16 5.01 -5.59 -7.98
N ARG A 17 4.41 -5.93 -9.12
CA ARG A 17 4.31 -5.02 -10.25
C ARG A 17 3.21 -4.00 -9.97
N TYR A 18 3.61 -2.76 -9.71
CA TYR A 18 2.68 -1.63 -9.63
C TYR A 18 2.16 -1.29 -11.03
N THR A 19 0.85 -1.10 -11.11
CA THR A 19 0.09 -0.85 -12.34
C THR A 19 -0.30 0.62 -12.50
N PHE A 20 -0.05 1.43 -11.47
CA PHE A 20 -0.34 2.85 -11.49
C PHE A 20 0.64 3.61 -12.40
N CYS A 21 0.11 4.58 -13.14
CA CYS A 21 0.91 5.44 -14.01
C CYS A 21 1.92 6.27 -13.17
N PRO A 22 3.14 6.50 -13.69
CA PRO A 22 4.08 7.41 -13.04
C PRO A 22 3.48 8.81 -12.95
N GLY A 23 3.56 9.42 -11.77
CA GLY A 23 3.02 10.76 -11.50
C GLY A 23 1.54 10.80 -11.09
N CYS A 24 0.83 9.67 -11.00
CA CYS A 24 -0.48 9.65 -10.36
C CYS A 24 -0.37 9.33 -8.86
N ASP A 25 -1.28 9.89 -8.06
CA ASP A 25 -1.20 9.78 -6.60
C ASP A 25 -1.72 8.46 -6.02
N HIS A 26 -2.27 7.57 -6.85
CA HIS A 26 -2.84 6.30 -6.37
C HIS A 26 -1.82 5.44 -5.61
N GLY A 27 -0.59 5.36 -6.10
CA GLY A 27 0.48 4.61 -5.43
C GLY A 27 0.87 5.24 -4.09
N VAL A 28 0.88 6.57 -4.02
CA VAL A 28 1.18 7.32 -2.79
C VAL A 28 0.05 7.12 -1.78
N ALA A 29 -1.21 7.24 -2.20
CA ALA A 29 -2.37 7.05 -1.34
C ALA A 29 -2.39 5.63 -0.72
N VAL A 30 -2.18 4.59 -1.53
CA VAL A 30 -2.14 3.21 -1.00
C VAL A 30 -0.97 3.01 -0.04
N ARG A 31 0.21 3.57 -0.34
CA ARG A 31 1.35 3.51 0.58
C ARG A 31 1.04 4.15 1.93
N LEU A 32 0.45 5.35 1.93
CA LEU A 32 0.09 6.05 3.17
C LEU A 32 -0.91 5.26 4.00
N VAL A 33 -1.93 4.67 3.37
CA VAL A 33 -2.88 3.80 4.07
C VAL A 33 -2.18 2.58 4.67
N ALA A 34 -1.28 1.94 3.93
CA ALA A 34 -0.51 0.79 4.40
C ALA A 34 0.45 1.16 5.55
N GLU A 35 1.08 2.34 5.52
CA GLU A 35 1.91 2.86 6.62
C GLU A 35 1.09 3.00 7.90
N VAL A 36 -0.08 3.63 7.83
CA VAL A 36 -0.97 3.83 8.98
C VAL A 36 -1.51 2.49 9.52
N LEU A 37 -1.88 1.55 8.64
CA LEU A 37 -2.33 0.22 9.06
C LEU A 37 -1.24 -0.56 9.80
N ASP A 38 -0.01 -0.49 9.31
CA ASP A 38 1.15 -1.11 9.97
C ASP A 38 1.44 -0.45 11.33
N GLU A 39 1.38 0.88 11.42
CA GLU A 39 1.58 1.65 12.65
C GLU A 39 0.52 1.34 13.71
N MET A 40 -0.72 1.16 13.29
CA MET A 40 -1.83 0.81 14.18
C MET A 40 -1.91 -0.70 14.49
N GLY A 41 -1.15 -1.54 13.78
CA GLY A 41 -1.21 -3.00 13.92
C GLY A 41 -2.55 -3.58 13.46
N LEU A 42 -3.22 -2.96 12.48
CA LEU A 42 -4.57 -3.30 12.05
C LEU A 42 -4.64 -4.09 10.74
N THR A 43 -3.52 -4.38 10.08
CA THR A 43 -3.48 -5.06 8.77
C THR A 43 -4.31 -6.35 8.76
N GLU A 44 -4.12 -7.24 9.73
CA GLU A 44 -4.81 -8.55 9.79
C GLU A 44 -6.30 -8.44 10.17
N ASN A 45 -6.76 -7.26 10.61
CA ASN A 45 -8.15 -6.98 10.99
C ASN A 45 -8.81 -5.94 10.06
N THR A 46 -8.27 -5.76 8.86
CA THR A 46 -8.77 -4.81 7.86
C THR A 46 -9.09 -5.56 6.57
N ILE A 47 -10.16 -5.15 5.90
CA ILE A 47 -10.51 -5.62 4.55
C ILE A 47 -10.39 -4.43 3.60
N ALA A 48 -9.63 -4.58 2.52
CA ALA A 48 -9.61 -3.60 1.44
C ALA A 48 -10.76 -3.85 0.46
N ALA A 49 -11.73 -2.94 0.46
CA ALA A 49 -12.70 -2.87 -0.61
C ALA A 49 -12.03 -2.33 -1.89
N THR A 50 -12.12 -3.08 -2.98
CA THR A 50 -11.61 -2.66 -4.28
C THR A 50 -12.71 -1.97 -5.10
N SER A 51 -12.33 -1.01 -5.93
CA SER A 51 -13.26 -0.26 -6.78
C SER A 51 -13.15 -0.69 -8.24
N ILE A 52 -14.05 -0.20 -9.10
CA ILE A 52 -13.85 -0.24 -10.55
C ILE A 52 -12.95 0.95 -10.94
N GLY A 53 -11.91 0.71 -11.75
CA GLY A 53 -10.99 1.74 -12.24
C GLY A 53 -9.53 1.43 -11.91
N CYS A 54 -8.65 2.44 -11.92
CA CYS A 54 -7.21 2.25 -11.73
C CYS A 54 -6.88 1.58 -10.38
N SER A 55 -7.60 1.94 -9.31
CA SER A 55 -7.43 1.40 -7.95
C SER A 55 -7.89 -0.05 -7.77
N VAL A 56 -8.54 -0.64 -8.78
CA VAL A 56 -8.98 -2.05 -8.73
C VAL A 56 -7.79 -2.93 -8.37
N THR A 57 -6.63 -2.71 -9.00
CA THR A 57 -5.43 -3.55 -8.91
C THR A 57 -4.73 -3.60 -7.55
N ILE A 58 -5.29 -3.00 -6.50
CA ILE A 58 -4.71 -2.97 -5.15
C ILE A 58 -4.41 -4.37 -4.57
N TRP A 59 -5.24 -5.38 -4.90
CA TRP A 59 -5.01 -6.77 -4.49
C TRP A 59 -3.70 -7.36 -5.02
N LEU A 60 -3.14 -6.81 -6.11
CA LEU A 60 -1.90 -7.31 -6.69
C LEU A 60 -0.70 -7.03 -5.79
N PHE A 61 -0.70 -5.89 -5.07
CA PHE A 61 0.47 -5.40 -4.35
C PHE A 61 0.28 -5.23 -2.84
N CYS A 62 -0.94 -5.36 -2.29
CA CYS A 62 -1.17 -5.44 -0.84
C CYS A 62 -1.17 -6.89 -0.32
N TYR A 63 -0.74 -7.09 0.92
CA TYR A 63 -0.90 -8.35 1.67
C TYR A 63 -2.14 -8.28 2.56
N ASN A 64 -2.87 -9.39 2.65
CA ASN A 64 -3.94 -9.62 3.64
C ASN A 64 -4.99 -8.49 3.73
N LEU A 65 -5.31 -7.87 2.59
CA LEU A 65 -6.28 -6.79 2.44
C LEU A 65 -7.35 -7.20 1.43
#